data_AF-A0A3Q0RU20-F1
#
_entry.id   AF-A0A3Q0RU20-F1
#
_cell.length_a   1.000
_cell.length_b   1.000
_cell.length_c   1.000
_cell.angle_alpha   90.00
_cell.angle_beta   90.00
_cell.angle_gamma   90.00
#
_symmetry.space_group_name_H-M   'P 1'
#
loop_
_entity.id
_entity.type
_entity.pdbx_description
1 polymer ?
#
loop_
_entity_poly.entity_id
_entity_poly.type
_entity_poly.pdbx_seq_one_letter_code
_entity_poly.pdbx_strand_id
1 'polypeptide(L)'
;MSLLRITRLPSRRLLSSILHHQLLLPSITPLAVPKRAVIQGEYRRPGQPKKDKFPWQNINFSFSKGLEGIKKHFTLLKKEFTDHWVGPEGRPIVEHMLEQNRVVWEFRGPESLEEWTVSSDHEIGGHSEVYLKLGKNDNTCFLYGTLSSTPPRDGETRYSGYCTMRSKQPLASFDRKKHHDWSSFNTLHLRVRGDGRPWMINIVAETYFFHQKDDIYSYFLYTRGGPYWQDVKIPFSKFFLTHRGRIQDDQHPLWLDKVNTIGFTLGDKADGPFQLEIDFIGVCKDYAHTEEFAYEAYKRNPEV
;
A
#
# COMPACT_ATOMS: atom_id res chain seq x y z
N MET A 1 78.27 -0.43 17.00
CA MET A 1 76.94 0.10 17.38
C MET A 1 77.10 1.57 17.72
N SER A 2 76.99 2.46 16.72
CA SER A 2 77.03 3.91 16.93
C SER A 2 76.33 4.61 15.77
N LEU A 3 75.28 5.35 16.12
CA LEU A 3 74.41 6.16 15.25
C LEU A 3 75.20 7.21 14.45
N LEU A 4 74.88 7.35 13.17
CA LEU A 4 75.39 8.43 12.32
C LEU A 4 74.31 9.50 12.07
N ARG A 5 74.72 10.72 12.37
CA ARG A 5 73.96 11.97 12.41
C ARG A 5 73.59 12.49 11.02
N ILE A 6 72.43 13.14 11.03
CA ILE A 6 71.87 14.06 10.05
C ILE A 6 72.87 15.20 9.73
N THR A 7 73.12 15.46 8.45
CA THR A 7 73.76 16.68 7.95
C THR A 7 72.85 17.39 6.95
N ARG A 8 72.59 18.67 7.23
CA ARG A 8 71.86 19.62 6.39
C ARG A 8 72.75 20.13 5.25
N LEU A 9 72.17 20.36 4.08
CA LEU A 9 72.75 21.19 3.00
C LEU A 9 71.73 22.23 2.52
N PRO A 10 72.19 23.38 1.97
CA PRO A 10 71.51 24.66 2.12
C PRO A 10 70.70 25.12 0.90
N SER A 11 69.98 26.21 1.14
CA SER A 11 69.15 26.99 0.22
C SER A 11 69.87 27.49 -1.04
N ARG A 12 69.24 27.33 -2.21
CA ARG A 12 69.32 28.30 -3.31
C ARG A 12 67.96 28.49 -3.99
N ARG A 13 67.52 29.74 -3.96
CA ARG A 13 66.40 30.30 -4.73
C ARG A 13 66.77 30.37 -6.20
N LEU A 14 65.83 30.09 -7.11
CA LEU A 14 65.71 30.83 -8.36
C LEU A 14 64.24 31.15 -8.62
N LEU A 15 64.03 32.44 -8.91
CA LEU A 15 62.80 33.16 -9.18
C LEU A 15 62.31 32.93 -10.61
N SER A 16 60.99 32.96 -10.77
CA SER A 16 60.17 33.40 -11.92
C SER A 16 58.96 32.45 -12.02
N SER A 17 57.71 32.87 -12.19
CA SER A 17 57.12 34.15 -12.56
C SER A 17 55.71 34.20 -11.94
N ILE A 18 55.30 35.41 -11.58
CA ILE A 18 53.99 35.72 -11.01
C ILE A 18 52.96 35.62 -12.14
N LEU A 19 52.06 34.64 -12.06
CA LEU A 19 50.83 34.62 -12.85
C LEU A 19 49.64 34.81 -11.90
N HIS A 20 48.79 35.73 -12.35
CA HIS A 20 47.61 36.28 -11.69
C HIS A 20 46.70 35.24 -11.03
N HIS A 21 46.23 35.61 -9.84
CA HIS A 21 44.98 35.15 -9.26
C HIS A 21 43.82 35.29 -10.25
N GLN A 22 43.23 34.17 -10.66
CA GLN A 22 41.80 34.08 -10.93
C GLN A 22 41.28 32.72 -10.42
N LEU A 23 40.68 32.75 -9.23
CA LEU A 23 39.81 31.70 -8.73
C LEU A 23 38.56 31.64 -9.62
N LEU A 24 38.56 30.77 -10.62
CA LEU A 24 37.34 30.38 -11.32
C LEU A 24 36.68 29.25 -10.51
N LEU A 25 35.78 29.65 -9.61
CA LEU A 25 34.73 28.76 -9.12
C LEU A 25 33.97 28.20 -10.33
N PRO A 26 33.77 26.88 -10.47
CA PRO A 26 32.82 26.37 -11.44
C PRO A 26 31.43 26.88 -11.04
N SER A 27 30.80 27.64 -11.93
CA SER A 27 29.41 28.05 -11.78
C SER A 27 28.55 26.79 -11.66
N ILE A 28 27.95 26.60 -10.49
CA ILE A 28 26.92 25.60 -10.27
C ILE A 28 25.77 25.99 -11.21
N THR A 29 25.65 25.28 -12.33
CA THR A 29 24.42 25.30 -13.12
C THR A 29 23.29 24.93 -12.17
N PRO A 30 22.22 25.74 -12.03
CA PRO A 30 21.08 25.29 -11.26
C PRO A 30 20.57 24.03 -11.95
N LEU A 31 20.61 22.89 -11.24
CA LEU A 31 19.85 21.71 -11.60
C LEU A 31 18.38 22.17 -11.62
N ALA A 32 17.91 22.59 -12.78
CA ALA A 32 16.51 22.73 -13.08
C ALA A 32 15.95 21.32 -13.10
N VAL A 33 15.70 20.76 -11.92
CA VAL A 33 14.86 19.59 -11.76
C VAL A 33 13.55 19.97 -12.44
N PRO A 34 13.16 19.30 -13.54
CA PRO A 34 11.87 19.56 -14.13
C PRO A 34 10.86 19.29 -13.02
N LYS A 35 10.16 20.34 -12.57
CA LYS A 35 8.95 20.21 -11.77
C LYS A 35 7.87 19.59 -12.67
N ARG A 36 8.04 18.34 -13.07
CA ARG A 36 6.89 17.45 -13.26
C ARG A 36 6.37 17.15 -11.85
N ALA A 37 5.78 18.18 -11.24
CA ALA A 37 4.71 17.93 -10.31
C ALA A 37 3.68 17.17 -11.14
N VAL A 38 3.58 15.87 -10.89
CA VAL A 38 2.49 15.07 -11.40
C VAL A 38 1.24 15.68 -10.79
N ILE A 39 0.63 16.62 -11.52
CA ILE A 39 -0.74 17.06 -11.29
C ILE A 39 -1.59 15.89 -11.77
N GLN A 40 -1.64 14.82 -10.99
CA GLN A 40 -2.76 13.91 -11.06
C GLN A 40 -3.94 14.72 -10.54
N GLY A 41 -4.72 15.28 -11.46
CA GLY A 41 -6.03 15.83 -11.12
C GLY A 41 -6.91 14.69 -10.61
N GLU A 42 -7.73 14.98 -9.61
CA GLU A 42 -8.80 14.07 -9.22
C GLU A 42 -9.66 13.74 -10.45
N TYR A 43 -10.15 12.49 -10.52
CA TYR A 43 -11.05 12.09 -11.59
C TYR A 43 -12.24 13.06 -11.65
N ARG A 44 -12.39 13.73 -12.79
CA ARG A 44 -13.45 14.70 -13.03
C ARG A 44 -14.50 14.02 -13.88
N ARG A 45 -15.74 13.95 -13.38
CA ARG A 45 -16.85 13.45 -14.19
C ARG A 45 -17.04 14.32 -15.45
N PRO A 46 -17.30 13.70 -16.60
CA PRO A 46 -17.64 14.41 -17.84
C PRO A 46 -18.74 15.45 -17.58
N GLY A 47 -18.59 16.68 -18.09
CA GLY A 47 -19.63 17.72 -17.97
C GLY A 47 -19.71 18.46 -16.63
N GLN A 48 -18.96 18.08 -15.58
CA GLN A 48 -18.91 18.92 -14.36
C GLN A 48 -18.02 20.15 -14.57
N PRO A 49 -18.46 21.37 -14.22
CA PRO A 49 -17.63 22.57 -14.34
C PRO A 49 -16.40 22.48 -13.43
N LYS A 50 -15.27 23.01 -13.89
CA LYS A 50 -14.05 23.08 -13.08
C LYS A 50 -14.34 24.02 -11.91
N LYS A 51 -14.24 23.50 -10.68
CA LYS A 51 -14.32 24.35 -9.49
C LYS A 51 -13.02 25.14 -9.40
N ASP A 52 -13.02 26.37 -9.94
CA ASP A 52 -11.96 27.36 -9.70
C ASP A 52 -12.10 27.93 -8.28
N LYS A 53 -11.94 27.08 -7.27
CA LYS A 53 -11.86 27.49 -5.86
C LYS A 53 -10.43 27.31 -5.41
N PHE A 54 -9.87 28.32 -4.77
CA PHE A 54 -8.54 28.19 -4.18
C PHE A 54 -8.59 27.15 -3.05
N PRO A 55 -7.54 26.32 -2.86
CA PRO A 55 -7.52 25.24 -1.86
C PRO A 55 -7.87 25.72 -0.45
N TRP A 56 -7.56 26.97 -0.14
CA TRP A 56 -7.72 27.60 1.18
C TRP A 56 -9.15 28.10 1.47
N GLN A 57 -10.02 28.25 0.46
CA GLN A 57 -11.34 28.87 0.62
C GLN A 57 -12.36 28.02 1.39
N ASN A 58 -12.13 26.71 1.52
CA ASN A 58 -13.04 25.79 2.22
C ASN A 58 -12.55 25.42 3.64
N ILE A 59 -11.50 26.07 4.15
CA ILE A 59 -10.92 25.71 5.46
C ILE A 59 -11.75 26.38 6.57
N ASN A 60 -12.78 25.69 7.05
CA ASN A 60 -13.47 26.03 8.29
C ASN A 60 -12.60 25.62 9.49
N PHE A 61 -11.84 26.55 10.05
CA PHE A 61 -11.06 26.34 11.27
C PHE A 61 -11.98 26.22 12.49
N SER A 62 -12.31 24.98 12.88
CA SER A 62 -12.98 24.71 14.16
C SER A 62 -11.95 24.35 15.23
N PHE A 63 -11.80 25.21 16.24
CA PHE A 63 -10.88 24.97 17.36
C PHE A 63 -11.16 23.68 18.13
N SER A 64 -12.43 23.29 18.27
CA SER A 64 -12.82 22.04 18.94
C SER A 64 -12.28 20.80 18.22
N LYS A 65 -12.46 20.70 16.89
CA LYS A 65 -11.88 19.62 16.09
C LYS A 65 -10.36 19.62 16.12
N GLY A 66 -9.75 20.81 16.20
CA GLY A 66 -8.30 20.95 16.38
C GLY A 66 -7.81 20.34 17.69
N LEU A 67 -8.49 20.65 18.81
CA LEU A 67 -8.21 20.07 20.13
C LEU A 67 -8.40 18.55 20.16
N GLU A 68 -9.46 18.05 19.55
CA GLU A 68 -9.70 16.60 19.39
C GLU A 68 -8.59 15.93 18.58
N GLY A 69 -8.17 16.55 17.48
CA GLY A 69 -7.05 16.08 16.66
C GLY A 69 -5.74 16.04 17.44
N ILE A 70 -5.42 17.08 18.20
CA ILE A 70 -4.22 17.12 19.07
C ILE A 70 -4.29 15.99 20.11
N LYS A 71 -5.43 15.80 20.77
CA LYS A 71 -5.62 14.70 21.74
C LYS A 71 -5.42 13.34 21.09
N LYS A 72 -5.96 13.14 19.89
CA LYS A 72 -5.79 11.90 19.11
C LYS A 72 -4.31 11.66 18.79
N HIS A 73 -3.61 12.65 18.25
CA HIS A 73 -2.19 12.51 17.91
C HIS A 73 -1.31 12.32 19.14
N PHE A 74 -1.59 12.97 20.26
CA PHE A 74 -0.86 12.76 21.50
C PHE A 74 -1.06 11.33 22.03
N THR A 75 -2.28 10.80 21.88
CA THR A 75 -2.59 9.40 22.25
C THR A 75 -1.84 8.42 21.35
N LEU A 76 -1.81 8.66 20.04
CA LEU A 76 -1.03 7.85 19.08
C LEU A 76 0.47 7.91 19.39
N LEU A 77 0.99 9.11 19.72
CA LEU A 77 2.40 9.31 20.03
C LEU A 77 2.77 8.56 21.30
N LYS A 78 1.95 8.66 22.34
CA LYS A 78 2.15 7.90 23.57
C LYS A 78 2.20 6.40 23.29
N LYS A 79 1.30 5.88 22.44
CA LYS A 79 1.29 4.46 22.03
C LYS A 79 2.56 4.07 21.28
N GLU A 80 2.99 4.88 20.30
CA GLU A 80 4.25 4.61 19.56
C GLU A 80 5.46 4.52 20.48
N PHE A 81 5.57 5.45 21.43
CA PHE A 81 6.64 5.41 22.41
C PHE A 81 6.55 4.12 23.23
N THR A 82 5.39 3.82 23.84
CA THR A 82 5.26 2.60 24.66
C THR A 82 5.56 1.32 23.87
N ASP A 83 5.09 1.24 22.63
CA ASP A 83 5.28 0.06 21.79
C ASP A 83 6.77 -0.16 21.51
N HIS A 84 7.52 0.90 21.16
CA HIS A 84 8.95 0.82 20.88
C HIS A 84 9.77 0.26 22.05
N TRP A 85 9.36 0.50 23.30
CA TRP A 85 10.04 -0.04 24.49
C TRP A 85 9.76 -1.52 24.75
N VAL A 86 8.62 -2.05 24.29
CA VAL A 86 8.25 -3.46 24.47
C VAL A 86 8.77 -4.31 23.31
N GLY A 87 8.89 -3.73 22.11
CA GLY A 87 9.42 -4.34 20.89
C GLY A 87 8.61 -3.94 19.65
N PRO A 88 8.85 -4.58 18.49
CA PRO A 88 8.03 -4.32 17.29
C PRO A 88 6.54 -4.51 17.60
N GLU A 89 5.72 -3.50 17.27
CA GLU A 89 4.26 -3.51 17.47
C GLU A 89 3.79 -3.76 18.92
N GLY A 90 4.63 -3.48 19.91
CA GLY A 90 4.29 -3.63 21.33
C GLY A 90 4.35 -5.06 21.87
N ARG A 91 4.99 -5.98 21.14
CA ARG A 91 5.23 -7.37 21.58
C ARG A 91 6.71 -7.62 21.85
N PRO A 92 7.06 -8.51 22.81
CA PRO A 92 8.46 -8.87 23.05
C PRO A 92 9.05 -9.52 21.80
N ILE A 93 10.31 -9.18 21.50
CA ILE A 93 10.96 -9.59 20.24
C ILE A 93 11.04 -11.11 20.05
N VAL A 94 11.12 -11.85 21.16
CA VAL A 94 11.14 -13.33 21.15
C VAL A 94 9.81 -13.89 20.65
N GLU A 95 8.69 -13.33 21.11
CA GLU A 95 7.35 -13.75 20.68
C GLU A 95 7.14 -13.40 19.21
N HIS A 96 7.56 -12.21 18.79
CA HIS A 96 7.50 -11.79 17.39
C HIS A 96 8.29 -12.72 16.46
N MET A 97 9.47 -13.19 16.87
CA MET A 97 10.27 -14.13 16.06
C MET A 97 9.70 -15.55 16.03
N LEU A 98 9.04 -15.99 17.11
CA LEU A 98 8.46 -17.33 17.21
C LEU A 98 7.05 -17.41 16.61
N GLU A 99 6.40 -16.27 16.35
CA GLU A 99 5.04 -16.21 15.85
C GLU A 99 4.93 -16.84 14.46
N GLN A 100 4.31 -18.02 14.41
CA GLN A 100 4.06 -18.74 13.16
C GLN A 100 2.79 -18.23 12.48
N ASN A 101 1.76 -17.92 13.27
CA ASN A 101 0.47 -17.48 12.78
C ASN A 101 0.08 -16.20 13.51
N ARG A 102 -0.24 -15.16 12.75
CA ARG A 102 -0.70 -13.88 13.29
C ARG A 102 -2.01 -13.50 12.63
N VAL A 103 -3.02 -13.22 13.43
CA VAL A 103 -4.26 -12.62 12.91
C VAL A 103 -4.07 -11.11 12.85
N VAL A 104 -4.32 -10.52 11.67
CA VAL A 104 -4.12 -9.09 11.41
C VAL A 104 -5.44 -8.33 11.53
N TRP A 105 -6.51 -8.88 10.95
CA TRP A 105 -7.85 -8.32 11.06
C TRP A 105 -8.83 -9.36 11.60
N GLU A 106 -9.53 -8.95 12.65
CA GLU A 106 -10.64 -9.69 13.25
C GLU A 106 -11.87 -8.78 13.28
N PHE A 107 -13.03 -9.34 12.95
CA PHE A 107 -14.28 -8.59 12.86
C PHE A 107 -15.11 -8.74 14.13
N ARG A 108 -14.55 -8.29 15.27
CA ARG A 108 -15.23 -8.35 16.56
C ARG A 108 -15.92 -7.02 16.85
N GLY A 109 -17.19 -6.93 16.46
CA GLY A 109 -18.01 -5.75 16.72
C GLY A 109 -17.92 -4.64 15.66
N PRO A 110 -18.70 -3.56 15.85
CA PRO A 110 -18.91 -2.55 14.81
C PRO A 110 -17.70 -1.65 14.57
N GLU A 111 -16.83 -1.49 15.58
CA GLU A 111 -15.60 -0.69 15.47
C GLU A 111 -14.67 -1.26 14.40
N SER A 112 -14.57 -2.59 14.31
CA SER A 112 -13.78 -3.27 13.28
C SER A 112 -14.26 -2.96 11.86
N LEU A 113 -15.55 -2.65 11.66
CA LEU A 113 -16.06 -2.27 10.33
C LEU A 113 -15.60 -0.88 9.90
N GLU A 114 -15.34 0.01 10.86
CA GLU A 114 -14.85 1.36 10.56
C GLU A 114 -13.44 1.34 9.97
N GLU A 115 -12.67 0.27 10.17
CA GLU A 115 -11.37 0.07 9.54
C GLU A 115 -11.48 -0.22 8.05
N TRP A 116 -12.67 -0.49 7.53
CA TRP A 116 -12.90 -0.84 6.13
C TRP A 116 -13.63 0.28 5.40
N THR A 117 -13.27 0.46 4.14
CA THR A 117 -13.92 1.36 3.21
C THR A 117 -14.45 0.53 2.05
N VAL A 118 -15.73 0.70 1.76
CA VAL A 118 -16.37 0.10 0.59
C VAL A 118 -16.44 1.16 -0.51
N SER A 119 -16.05 0.77 -1.72
CA SER A 119 -16.19 1.58 -2.91
C SER A 119 -16.89 0.78 -4.00
N SER A 120 -17.71 1.46 -4.77
CA SER A 120 -18.50 0.86 -5.84
C SER A 120 -18.56 1.79 -7.04
N ASP A 121 -18.95 1.23 -8.18
CA ASP A 121 -19.17 1.96 -9.44
C ASP A 121 -20.18 3.11 -9.32
N HIS A 122 -21.00 3.13 -8.27
CA HIS A 122 -21.88 4.26 -7.95
C HIS A 122 -21.11 5.60 -7.84
N GLU A 123 -19.85 5.58 -7.40
CA GLU A 123 -18.98 6.77 -7.33
C GLU A 123 -18.66 7.35 -8.72
N ILE A 124 -18.72 6.54 -9.77
CA ILE A 124 -18.52 6.96 -11.16
C ILE A 124 -19.86 7.28 -11.85
N GLY A 125 -20.97 6.77 -11.31
CA GLY A 125 -22.32 6.92 -11.87
C GLY A 125 -22.93 5.60 -12.36
N GLY A 126 -22.26 4.48 -12.12
CA GLY A 126 -22.80 3.16 -12.44
C GLY A 126 -23.88 2.68 -11.48
N HIS A 127 -24.35 1.47 -11.75
CA HIS A 127 -25.52 0.88 -11.11
C HIS A 127 -25.18 -0.23 -10.10
N SER A 128 -23.89 -0.41 -9.78
CA SER A 128 -23.47 -1.40 -8.79
C SER A 128 -23.62 -0.88 -7.37
N GLU A 129 -24.13 -1.74 -6.49
CA GLU A 129 -24.35 -1.43 -5.08
C GLU A 129 -23.60 -2.41 -4.19
N VAL A 130 -23.00 -1.90 -3.11
CA VAL A 130 -22.21 -2.70 -2.17
C VAL A 130 -22.48 -2.24 -0.75
N TYR A 131 -22.68 -3.20 0.13
CA TYR A 131 -22.98 -2.97 1.53
C TYR A 131 -22.12 -3.84 2.42
N LEU A 132 -21.71 -3.26 3.55
CA LEU A 132 -20.95 -3.90 4.59
C LEU A 132 -21.82 -4.02 5.84
N LYS A 133 -21.93 -5.23 6.39
CA LYS A 133 -22.62 -5.50 7.65
C LYS A 133 -21.80 -6.47 8.50
N LEU A 134 -22.09 -6.51 9.80
CA LEU A 134 -21.68 -7.63 10.62
C LEU A 134 -22.56 -8.84 10.33
N GLY A 135 -21.98 -10.03 10.41
CA GLY A 135 -22.73 -11.29 10.30
C GLY A 135 -23.60 -11.54 11.52
N LYS A 136 -24.40 -12.61 11.47
CA LYS A 136 -25.43 -12.93 12.48
C LYS A 136 -24.91 -13.08 13.92
N ASN A 137 -23.62 -13.36 14.08
CA ASN A 137 -22.98 -13.58 15.38
C ASN A 137 -22.06 -12.42 15.79
N ASP A 138 -22.09 -11.28 15.10
CA ASP A 138 -21.24 -10.10 15.32
C ASP A 138 -19.72 -10.32 15.28
N ASN A 139 -19.30 -11.48 14.81
CA ASN A 139 -17.90 -11.91 14.76
C ASN A 139 -17.32 -11.97 13.34
N THR A 140 -18.16 -11.78 12.32
CA THR A 140 -17.77 -11.94 10.92
C THR A 140 -18.14 -10.70 10.12
N CYS A 141 -17.34 -10.39 9.11
CA CYS A 141 -17.66 -9.39 8.10
C CYS A 141 -18.59 -9.99 7.05
N PHE A 142 -19.75 -9.37 6.81
CA PHE A 142 -20.70 -9.74 5.76
C PHE A 142 -20.72 -8.65 4.67
N LEU A 143 -20.08 -8.94 3.54
CA LEU A 143 -20.07 -8.11 2.35
C LEU A 143 -21.11 -8.64 1.35
N TYR A 144 -22.05 -7.80 0.94
CA TYR A 144 -23.07 -8.20 -0.02
C TYR A 144 -23.47 -7.02 -0.90
N GLY A 145 -24.03 -7.33 -2.06
CA GLY A 145 -24.45 -6.29 -2.99
C GLY A 145 -24.92 -6.88 -4.30
N THR A 146 -25.10 -5.99 -5.28
CA THR A 146 -25.49 -6.35 -6.64
C THR A 146 -24.49 -5.71 -7.59
N LEU A 147 -23.83 -6.55 -8.41
CA LEU A 147 -22.97 -6.08 -9.49
C LEU A 147 -23.82 -5.81 -10.73
N SER A 148 -23.59 -4.66 -11.34
CA SER A 148 -24.13 -4.33 -12.67
C SER A 148 -23.02 -3.71 -13.53
N SER A 149 -22.73 -4.36 -14.64
CA SER A 149 -21.74 -3.99 -15.65
C SER A 149 -22.28 -3.02 -16.71
N THR A 150 -23.54 -2.59 -16.58
CA THR A 150 -24.13 -1.61 -17.50
C THR A 150 -23.50 -0.23 -17.31
N PRO A 151 -22.81 0.32 -18.32
CA PRO A 151 -22.12 1.60 -18.19
C PRO A 151 -23.10 2.77 -18.12
N PRO A 152 -22.76 3.83 -17.38
CA PRO A 152 -23.55 5.05 -17.37
C PRO A 152 -23.56 5.72 -18.74
N ARG A 153 -24.63 6.45 -19.06
CA ARG A 153 -24.83 7.15 -20.34
C ARG A 153 -24.08 8.48 -20.42
N ASP A 154 -22.81 8.50 -20.00
CA ASP A 154 -21.98 9.71 -19.96
C ASP A 154 -21.13 9.88 -21.22
N GLY A 155 -20.99 8.85 -22.06
CA GLY A 155 -20.22 8.88 -23.31
C GLY A 155 -18.69 8.74 -23.14
N GLU A 156 -18.16 8.88 -21.93
CA GLU A 156 -16.73 8.68 -21.63
C GLU A 156 -16.42 7.32 -20.97
N THR A 157 -17.26 6.88 -20.04
CA THR A 157 -17.08 5.63 -19.29
C THR A 157 -17.37 4.42 -20.18
N ARG A 158 -16.33 3.69 -20.56
CA ARG A 158 -16.44 2.48 -21.40
C ARG A 158 -16.71 1.20 -20.61
N TYR A 159 -16.21 1.14 -19.38
CA TYR A 159 -16.30 -0.03 -18.52
C TYR A 159 -16.83 0.39 -17.16
N SER A 160 -17.75 -0.40 -16.64
CA SER A 160 -18.41 -0.19 -15.36
C SER A 160 -18.66 -1.56 -14.72
N GLY A 161 -19.14 -1.58 -13.48
CA GLY A 161 -19.29 -2.80 -12.71
C GLY A 161 -18.01 -3.16 -11.95
N TYR A 162 -17.72 -2.41 -10.89
CA TYR A 162 -16.78 -2.82 -9.87
C TYR A 162 -17.38 -2.64 -8.47
N CYS A 163 -17.04 -3.60 -7.62
CA CYS A 163 -17.40 -3.62 -6.21
C CYS A 163 -16.14 -3.98 -5.43
N THR A 164 -15.69 -3.09 -4.55
CA THR A 164 -14.48 -3.31 -3.78
C THR A 164 -14.65 -2.95 -2.32
N MET A 165 -14.04 -3.76 -1.47
CA MET A 165 -13.84 -3.49 -0.05
C MET A 165 -12.33 -3.37 0.19
N ARG A 166 -11.89 -2.36 0.91
CA ARG A 166 -10.46 -2.13 1.19
C ARG A 166 -10.27 -1.73 2.65
N SER A 167 -9.26 -2.25 3.31
CA SER A 167 -8.86 -1.78 4.62
C SER A 167 -8.29 -0.36 4.53
N LYS A 168 -8.52 0.44 5.58
CA LYS A 168 -7.91 1.75 5.73
C LYS A 168 -6.45 1.56 6.11
N GLN A 169 -5.60 2.39 5.52
CA GLN A 169 -4.20 2.41 5.90
C GLN A 169 -4.09 2.89 7.37
N PRO A 170 -3.42 2.13 8.26
CA PRO A 170 -3.20 2.58 9.62
C PRO A 170 -2.35 3.85 9.61
N LEU A 171 -2.72 4.80 10.47
CA LEU A 171 -2.01 6.06 10.64
C LEU A 171 -1.33 6.09 12.00
N ALA A 172 -0.05 6.44 11.95
CA ALA A 172 0.76 6.85 13.09
C ALA A 172 0.45 8.31 13.46
N SER A 173 1.11 8.77 14.52
CA SER A 173 1.07 10.14 15.02
C SER A 173 1.40 11.14 13.91
N PHE A 174 0.69 12.27 13.91
CA PHE A 174 0.77 13.31 12.88
C PHE A 174 0.40 12.82 11.46
N ASP A 175 -0.54 11.90 11.36
CA ASP A 175 -1.01 11.31 10.09
C ASP A 175 0.12 10.72 9.25
N ARG A 176 1.17 10.25 9.92
CA ARG A 176 2.24 9.49 9.28
C ARG A 176 1.67 8.13 8.86
N LYS A 177 2.01 7.69 7.67
CA LYS A 177 1.61 6.37 7.19
C LYS A 177 2.30 5.31 8.03
N LYS A 178 1.52 4.39 8.60
CA LYS A 178 2.04 3.16 9.19
C LYS A 178 1.87 2.04 8.18
N HIS A 179 2.84 1.12 8.19
CA HIS A 179 2.84 -0.05 7.34
C HIS A 179 2.81 -1.30 8.21
N HIS A 180 2.30 -2.39 7.66
CA HIS A 180 2.40 -3.71 8.26
C HIS A 180 3.67 -4.39 7.77
N ASP A 181 4.49 -4.83 8.72
CA ASP A 181 5.67 -5.65 8.44
C ASP A 181 5.28 -7.13 8.48
N TRP A 182 5.29 -7.76 7.31
CA TRP A 182 5.00 -9.17 7.06
C TRP A 182 6.24 -9.96 6.64
N SER A 183 7.44 -9.37 6.75
CA SER A 183 8.70 -10.01 6.32
C SER A 183 8.97 -11.38 6.94
N SER A 184 8.46 -11.62 8.15
CA SER A 184 8.59 -12.91 8.85
C SER A 184 7.66 -14.01 8.32
N PHE A 185 6.64 -13.67 7.54
CA PHE A 185 5.59 -14.56 7.05
C PHE A 185 5.67 -14.73 5.54
N ASN A 186 5.19 -15.86 5.04
CA ASN A 186 5.24 -16.17 3.60
C ASN A 186 3.85 -16.45 2.99
N THR A 187 2.83 -16.72 3.81
CA THR A 187 1.48 -17.01 3.35
C THR A 187 0.44 -16.10 4.00
N LEU A 188 -0.54 -15.68 3.21
CA LEU A 188 -1.77 -15.06 3.66
C LEU A 188 -2.77 -16.15 4.03
N HIS A 189 -3.33 -16.09 5.23
CA HIS A 189 -4.32 -17.04 5.74
C HIS A 189 -5.67 -16.35 5.90
N LEU A 190 -6.67 -16.86 5.20
CA LEU A 190 -8.01 -16.29 5.14
C LEU A 190 -9.02 -17.36 5.51
N ARG A 191 -10.00 -17.02 6.34
CA ARG A 191 -11.18 -17.85 6.56
C ARG A 191 -12.40 -17.17 5.99
N VAL A 192 -12.89 -17.70 4.88
CA VAL A 192 -13.91 -17.06 4.04
C VAL A 192 -15.04 -18.02 3.72
N ARG A 193 -16.23 -17.47 3.53
CA ARG A 193 -17.40 -18.18 3.02
C ARG A 193 -18.00 -17.34 1.89
N GLY A 194 -18.14 -17.94 0.72
CA GLY A 194 -18.54 -17.21 -0.49
C GLY A 194 -19.64 -17.91 -1.28
N ASP A 195 -20.20 -17.13 -2.19
CA ASP A 195 -21.30 -17.46 -3.11
C ASP A 195 -20.88 -18.30 -4.33
N GLY A 196 -19.58 -18.58 -4.52
CA GLY A 196 -19.06 -19.33 -5.66
C GLY A 196 -18.43 -18.44 -6.72
N ARG A 197 -18.47 -17.12 -6.54
CA ARG A 197 -17.89 -16.17 -7.48
C ARG A 197 -16.39 -16.02 -7.27
N PRO A 198 -15.63 -15.65 -8.32
CA PRO A 198 -14.22 -15.32 -8.19
C PRO A 198 -14.07 -13.93 -7.57
N TRP A 199 -13.28 -13.88 -6.50
CA TRP A 199 -12.85 -12.65 -5.84
C TRP A 199 -11.40 -12.38 -6.16
N MET A 200 -11.02 -11.12 -6.22
CA MET A 200 -9.63 -10.69 -6.33
C MET A 200 -9.20 -10.13 -4.99
N ILE A 201 -8.15 -10.71 -4.42
CA ILE A 201 -7.48 -10.18 -3.24
C ILE A 201 -6.43 -9.21 -3.72
N ASN A 202 -6.49 -7.98 -3.21
CA ASN A 202 -5.63 -6.88 -3.60
C ASN A 202 -4.79 -6.44 -2.40
N ILE A 203 -3.48 -6.54 -2.51
CA ILE A 203 -2.52 -6.03 -1.52
C ILE A 203 -1.87 -4.79 -2.13
N VAL A 204 -1.95 -3.67 -1.40
CA VAL A 204 -1.23 -2.45 -1.77
C VAL A 204 -0.02 -2.35 -0.86
N ALA A 205 1.17 -2.35 -1.45
CA ALA A 205 2.43 -2.07 -0.76
C ALA A 205 2.92 -0.66 -1.10
N GLU A 206 3.74 -0.08 -0.24
CA GLU A 206 4.39 1.19 -0.57
C GLU A 206 5.55 0.97 -1.54
N THR A 207 5.41 1.52 -2.76
CA THR A 207 6.47 1.45 -3.77
C THR A 207 7.39 2.66 -3.68
N TYR A 208 8.68 2.47 -3.97
CA TYR A 208 9.70 3.52 -3.90
C TYR A 208 9.47 4.64 -4.91
N PHE A 209 8.99 4.31 -6.11
CA PHE A 209 8.78 5.29 -7.17
C PHE A 209 7.39 5.92 -7.08
N PHE A 210 7.34 7.25 -7.07
CA PHE A 210 6.08 8.01 -7.06
C PHE A 210 5.15 7.72 -8.24
N HIS A 211 5.71 7.29 -9.39
CA HIS A 211 4.92 6.93 -10.57
C HIS A 211 4.16 5.60 -10.41
N GLN A 212 4.57 4.76 -9.46
CA GLN A 212 4.01 3.45 -9.15
C GLN A 212 2.97 3.50 -8.01
N LYS A 213 2.35 4.65 -7.80
CA LYS A 213 1.39 4.85 -6.70
C LYS A 213 0.11 4.00 -6.84
N ASP A 214 -0.23 3.62 -8.07
CA ASP A 214 -1.43 2.83 -8.39
C ASP A 214 -1.11 1.33 -8.59
N ASP A 215 0.05 0.89 -8.11
CA ASP A 215 0.50 -0.50 -8.20
C ASP A 215 -0.17 -1.35 -7.11
N ILE A 216 -0.74 -2.48 -7.53
CA ILE A 216 -1.52 -3.38 -6.68
C ILE A 216 -1.10 -4.81 -6.98
N TYR A 217 -0.81 -5.56 -5.93
CA TYR A 217 -0.55 -6.99 -6.02
C TYR A 217 -1.88 -7.73 -5.89
N SER A 218 -2.24 -8.49 -6.92
CA SER A 218 -3.53 -9.14 -7.04
C SER A 218 -3.41 -10.66 -7.05
N TYR A 219 -4.41 -11.34 -6.52
CA TYR A 219 -4.56 -12.80 -6.60
C TYR A 219 -6.03 -13.19 -6.74
N PHE A 220 -6.33 -14.20 -7.55
CA PHE A 220 -7.69 -14.70 -7.74
C PHE A 220 -8.05 -15.77 -6.71
N LEU A 221 -9.02 -15.44 -5.86
CA LEU A 221 -9.65 -16.32 -4.89
C LEU A 221 -10.94 -16.91 -5.48
N TYR A 222 -10.97 -18.22 -5.66
CA TYR A 222 -12.18 -18.94 -6.06
C TYR A 222 -12.90 -19.49 -4.83
N THR A 223 -14.12 -19.03 -4.60
CA THR A 223 -14.97 -19.52 -3.50
C THR A 223 -15.74 -20.75 -3.95
N ARG A 224 -16.01 -21.70 -3.05
CA ARG A 224 -16.67 -22.97 -3.41
C ARG A 224 -18.19 -22.88 -3.63
N GLY A 225 -18.83 -21.75 -3.29
CA GLY A 225 -20.27 -21.57 -3.47
C GLY A 225 -21.11 -22.50 -2.60
N GLY A 226 -21.22 -22.19 -1.31
CA GLY A 226 -21.98 -23.00 -0.38
C GLY A 226 -22.00 -22.45 1.05
N PRO A 227 -22.72 -23.08 1.98
CA PRO A 227 -22.86 -22.61 3.36
C PRO A 227 -21.59 -22.81 4.22
N TYR A 228 -20.58 -23.49 3.67
CA TYR A 228 -19.39 -23.93 4.39
C TYR A 228 -18.30 -22.88 4.40
N TRP A 229 -17.61 -22.80 5.54
CA TRP A 229 -16.38 -22.02 5.67
C TRP A 229 -15.23 -22.71 4.95
N GLN A 230 -14.39 -21.91 4.33
CA GLN A 230 -13.19 -22.33 3.63
C GLN A 230 -11.99 -21.58 4.20
N ASP A 231 -11.03 -22.35 4.71
CA ASP A 231 -9.70 -21.83 5.05
C ASP A 231 -8.82 -21.84 3.79
N VAL A 232 -8.27 -20.68 3.45
CA VAL A 232 -7.45 -20.48 2.26
C VAL A 232 -6.10 -19.95 2.68
N LYS A 233 -5.05 -20.65 2.28
CA LYS A 233 -3.66 -20.24 2.44
C LYS A 233 -3.10 -19.87 1.07
N ILE A 234 -2.64 -18.63 0.93
CA ILE A 234 -2.17 -18.06 -0.34
C ILE A 234 -0.74 -17.60 -0.13
N PRO A 235 0.26 -18.23 -0.77
CA PRO A 235 1.63 -17.74 -0.72
C PRO A 235 1.77 -16.35 -1.34
N PHE A 236 2.55 -15.48 -0.71
CA PHE A 236 2.83 -14.14 -1.25
C PHE A 236 3.56 -14.18 -2.60
N SER A 237 4.32 -15.25 -2.86
CA SER A 237 5.01 -15.49 -4.14
C SER A 237 4.08 -15.60 -5.35
N LYS A 238 2.79 -15.90 -5.13
CA LYS A 238 1.79 -16.07 -6.18
C LYS A 238 1.04 -14.80 -6.54
N PHE A 239 1.24 -13.70 -5.81
CA PHE A 239 0.60 -12.44 -6.16
C PHE A 239 1.28 -11.82 -7.37
N PHE A 240 0.47 -11.36 -8.35
CA PHE A 240 0.98 -10.67 -9.54
C PHE A 240 0.71 -9.17 -9.44
N LEU A 241 1.64 -8.40 -9.97
CA LEU A 241 1.58 -6.95 -10.03
C LEU A 241 0.63 -6.49 -11.13
N THR A 242 -0.28 -5.61 -10.76
CA THR A 242 -1.19 -4.90 -11.64
C THR A 242 -1.06 -3.39 -11.44
N HIS A 243 -1.26 -2.63 -12.51
CA HIS A 243 -1.33 -1.18 -12.48
C HIS A 243 -2.62 -0.76 -13.18
N ARG A 244 -3.53 -0.11 -12.46
CA ARG A 244 -4.82 0.37 -13.00
C ARG A 244 -5.62 -0.71 -13.74
N GLY A 245 -5.63 -1.94 -13.20
CA GLY A 245 -6.34 -3.08 -13.78
C GLY A 245 -5.65 -3.73 -14.98
N ARG A 246 -4.42 -3.33 -15.33
CA ARG A 246 -3.58 -4.03 -16.30
C ARG A 246 -2.46 -4.78 -15.60
N ILE A 247 -2.30 -6.05 -15.93
CA ILE A 247 -1.16 -6.85 -15.49
C ILE A 247 0.11 -6.25 -16.08
N GLN A 248 1.13 -6.06 -15.24
CA GLN A 248 2.42 -5.56 -15.71
C GLN A 248 3.23 -6.68 -16.35
N ASP A 249 3.94 -6.38 -17.43
CA ASP A 249 4.84 -7.35 -18.05
C ASP A 249 6.08 -7.61 -17.18
N ASP A 250 6.50 -6.60 -16.40
CA ASP A 250 7.63 -6.69 -15.48
C ASP A 250 7.12 -6.96 -14.07
N GLN A 251 7.20 -8.23 -13.67
CA GLN A 251 6.68 -8.73 -12.42
C GLN A 251 7.77 -8.67 -11.34
N HIS A 252 7.40 -8.20 -10.16
CA HIS A 252 8.30 -8.03 -9.02
C HIS A 252 7.74 -8.74 -7.78
N PRO A 253 8.58 -9.20 -6.84
CA PRO A 253 8.10 -9.75 -5.59
C PRO A 253 7.44 -8.66 -4.72
N LEU A 254 6.40 -9.05 -3.99
CA LEU A 254 5.70 -8.19 -3.04
C LEU A 254 6.65 -7.76 -1.91
N TRP A 255 6.70 -6.46 -1.63
CA TRP A 255 7.44 -5.92 -0.49
C TRP A 255 6.64 -6.12 0.80
N LEU A 256 7.02 -7.16 1.53
CA LEU A 256 6.34 -7.58 2.76
C LEU A 256 6.60 -6.64 3.94
N ASP A 257 7.68 -5.87 3.92
CA ASP A 257 8.03 -4.92 4.98
C ASP A 257 7.09 -3.69 5.03
N LYS A 258 6.49 -3.34 3.88
CA LYS A 258 5.71 -2.11 3.71
C LYS A 258 4.32 -2.33 3.14
N VAL A 259 3.57 -3.25 3.73
CA VAL A 259 2.19 -3.48 3.31
C VAL A 259 1.26 -2.40 3.87
N ASN A 260 0.51 -1.73 3.01
CA ASN A 260 -0.39 -0.63 3.40
C ASN A 260 -1.80 -1.14 3.72
N THR A 261 -2.41 -1.81 2.74
CA THR A 261 -3.83 -2.17 2.78
C THR A 261 -4.06 -3.49 2.09
N ILE A 262 -5.10 -4.19 2.53
CA ILE A 262 -5.67 -5.35 1.85
C ILE A 262 -7.06 -4.98 1.35
N GLY A 263 -7.47 -5.54 0.22
CA GLY A 263 -8.79 -5.36 -0.32
C GLY A 263 -9.32 -6.61 -1.00
N PHE A 264 -10.63 -6.67 -1.10
CA PHE A 264 -11.37 -7.68 -1.84
C PHE A 264 -12.15 -6.96 -2.91
N THR A 265 -11.88 -7.28 -4.16
CA THR A 265 -12.59 -6.75 -5.31
C THR A 265 -13.27 -7.90 -6.01
N LEU A 266 -14.53 -7.73 -6.41
CA LEU A 266 -15.21 -8.76 -7.18
C LEU A 266 -14.49 -8.93 -8.52
N GLY A 267 -13.96 -10.12 -8.79
CA GLY A 267 -13.13 -10.43 -9.96
C GLY A 267 -13.95 -10.89 -11.17
N ASP A 268 -15.26 -10.74 -11.09
CA ASP A 268 -16.23 -11.25 -12.04
C ASP A 268 -16.87 -10.09 -12.82
N LYS A 269 -17.24 -10.34 -14.07
CA LYS A 269 -18.03 -9.43 -14.92
C LYS A 269 -19.47 -9.88 -15.08
N ALA A 270 -19.90 -10.93 -14.39
CA ALA A 270 -21.28 -11.38 -14.42
C ALA A 270 -22.18 -10.47 -13.57
N ASP A 271 -23.28 -10.01 -14.15
CA ASP A 271 -24.25 -9.23 -13.40
C ASP A 271 -25.00 -10.12 -12.39
N GLY A 272 -25.29 -9.58 -11.22
CA GLY A 272 -26.10 -10.26 -10.23
C GLY A 272 -25.66 -10.02 -8.79
N PRO A 273 -26.42 -10.58 -7.83
CA PRO A 273 -26.09 -10.49 -6.43
C PRO A 273 -24.78 -11.20 -6.14
N PHE A 274 -24.04 -10.69 -5.15
CA PHE A 274 -22.88 -11.39 -4.60
C PHE A 274 -22.89 -11.32 -3.08
N GLN A 275 -22.25 -12.31 -2.47
CA GLN A 275 -22.09 -12.42 -1.02
C GLN A 275 -20.71 -12.99 -0.69
N LEU A 276 -20.01 -12.32 0.21
CA LEU A 276 -18.75 -12.75 0.77
C LEU A 276 -18.75 -12.52 2.28
N GLU A 277 -18.47 -13.58 3.01
CA GLU A 277 -18.29 -13.57 4.45
C GLU A 277 -16.83 -13.83 4.80
N ILE A 278 -16.30 -13.04 5.72
CA ILE A 278 -14.91 -13.14 6.19
C ILE A 278 -14.94 -13.23 7.71
N ASP A 279 -14.32 -14.27 8.25
CA ASP A 279 -14.18 -14.47 9.71
C ASP A 279 -12.94 -13.74 10.22
N PHE A 280 -11.78 -14.05 9.63
CA PHE A 280 -10.54 -13.36 9.93
C PHE A 280 -9.60 -13.33 8.74
N ILE A 281 -8.64 -12.40 8.82
CA ILE A 281 -7.53 -12.26 7.87
C ILE A 281 -6.25 -12.28 8.69
N GLY A 282 -5.39 -13.25 8.40
CA GLY A 282 -4.12 -13.43 9.07
C GLY A 282 -2.98 -13.70 8.11
N VAL A 283 -1.79 -13.76 8.67
CA VAL A 283 -0.55 -14.16 8.00
C VAL A 283 0.03 -15.37 8.73
N CYS A 284 0.61 -16.28 7.97
CA CYS A 284 1.13 -17.55 8.43
C CYS A 284 2.51 -17.80 7.81
N LYS A 285 3.41 -18.36 8.61
CA LYS A 285 4.72 -18.83 8.20
C LYS A 285 4.64 -20.33 7.96
N ASP A 286 4.52 -20.71 6.70
CA ASP A 286 4.49 -22.10 6.25
C ASP A 286 5.89 -22.56 5.85
N TYR A 287 6.54 -23.38 6.68
CA TYR A 287 7.89 -23.88 6.40
C TYR A 287 7.97 -24.79 5.17
N ALA A 288 6.86 -25.35 4.71
CA ALA A 288 6.85 -26.17 3.50
C ALA A 288 6.95 -25.32 2.22
N HIS A 289 6.60 -24.03 2.29
CA HIS A 289 6.61 -23.13 1.15
C HIS A 289 7.91 -22.32 1.11
N THR A 290 8.79 -22.66 0.18
CA THR A 290 10.11 -22.03 -0.01
C THR A 290 10.19 -21.13 -1.23
N GLU A 291 9.14 -21.05 -2.07
CA GLU A 291 9.17 -20.24 -3.28
C GLU A 291 9.14 -18.75 -2.92
N GLU A 292 10.15 -18.01 -3.37
CA GLU A 292 10.22 -16.55 -3.19
C GLU A 292 9.36 -15.82 -4.22
N PHE A 293 9.35 -16.30 -5.47
CA PHE A 293 8.66 -15.65 -6.58
C PHE A 293 8.25 -16.66 -7.66
N ALA A 294 6.97 -16.66 -8.04
CA ALA A 294 6.43 -17.67 -8.97
C ALA A 294 6.52 -17.28 -10.45
N TYR A 295 6.77 -16.01 -10.77
CA TYR A 295 6.71 -15.50 -12.14
C TYR A 295 8.10 -15.43 -12.80
N GLU A 296 8.16 -15.74 -14.09
CA GLU A 296 9.42 -15.73 -14.84
C GLU A 296 9.89 -14.30 -15.13
N ALA A 297 11.15 -14.02 -14.85
CA ALA A 297 11.81 -12.78 -15.25
C ALA A 297 12.51 -13.00 -16.61
N TYR A 298 11.89 -12.53 -17.70
CA TYR A 298 12.53 -12.59 -19.02
C TYR A 298 13.60 -11.51 -19.14
N LYS A 299 14.81 -11.90 -19.58
CA LYS A 299 15.82 -10.92 -20.04
C LYS A 299 15.31 -10.26 -21.32
N ARG A 300 14.86 -9.00 -21.21
CA ARG A 300 14.32 -8.24 -22.35
C ARG A 300 15.38 -7.89 -23.40
N ASN A 301 16.63 -7.73 -23.00
CA ASN A 301 17.71 -7.36 -23.90
C ASN A 301 18.66 -8.55 -24.10
N PRO A 302 19.03 -8.90 -25.35
CA PRO A 302 20.15 -9.79 -25.59
C PRO A 302 21.44 -9.13 -25.07
N GLU A 303 22.30 -9.93 -24.45
CA GLU A 303 23.64 -9.49 -24.05
C GLU A 303 24.44 -9.22 -25.35
N VAL A 304 24.84 -7.96 -25.55
CA VAL A 304 25.64 -7.49 -26.71
C VAL A 304 27.11 -7.52 -26.34
#